data_AF-S0J7W2-F1
#
_entry.id   AF-S0J7W2-F1
#
_cell.length_a   1.000
_cell.length_b   1.000
_cell.length_c   1.000
_cell.angle_alpha   90.00
_cell.angle_beta   90.00
_cell.angle_gamma   90.00
#
_symmetry.space_group_name_H-M   'P 1'
#
loop_
_entity.id
_entity.type
_entity.pdbx_description
1 polymer ?
#
loop_
_entity_poly.entity_id
_entity_poly.type
_entity_poly.pdbx_seq_one_letter_code
_entity_poly.pdbx_strand_id
1 'polypeptide(L)' 'MSKKGCSPDNSACEGLFGRLKNEMFYNRDWTGVSIQEFIDILNEYLSWYNEKRIKISLGNMSPLEYRRSLGLAA' A
#
# COMPACT_ATOMS: atom_id res chain seq x y z
N MET A 1 -6.22 -3.53 14.04
CA MET A 1 -7.54 -2.94 13.78
C MET A 1 -7.80 -1.84 14.80
N SER A 2 -8.32 -0.69 14.38
CA SER A 2 -8.65 0.43 15.28
C SER A 2 -9.73 0.03 16.28
N LYS A 3 -9.79 0.69 17.45
CA LYS A 3 -10.90 0.50 18.41
C LYS A 3 -12.22 0.84 17.72
N LYS A 4 -13.28 0.08 18.01
CA LYS A 4 -14.63 0.34 17.51
C LYS A 4 -15.00 1.81 17.79
N GLY A 5 -15.28 2.58 16.73
CA GLY A 5 -15.61 4.01 16.82
C GLY A 5 -14.45 4.99 16.59
N CYS A 6 -13.22 4.53 16.32
CA CYS A 6 -12.10 5.40 15.97
C CYS A 6 -11.85 5.34 14.45
N SER A 7 -12.61 6.19 13.73
CA SER A 7 -12.69 6.23 12.26
C SER A 7 -11.42 6.63 11.52
N PRO A 8 -10.54 7.55 11.99
CA PRO A 8 -9.45 8.05 11.15
C PRO A 8 -8.41 6.99 10.78
N ASP A 9 -8.00 6.17 11.76
CA ASP A 9 -7.02 5.08 11.54
C ASP A 9 -7.61 3.98 10.65
N ASN A 10 -8.91 3.72 10.82
CA ASN A 10 -9.62 2.74 10.00
C ASN A 10 -9.74 3.23 8.55
N SER A 11 -10.08 4.50 8.32
CA SER A 11 -10.21 5.08 6.98
C SER A 11 -8.89 5.12 6.21
N ALA A 12 -7.77 5.41 6.88
CA ALA A 12 -6.45 5.38 6.23
C ALA A 12 -6.08 3.95 5.78
N CYS A 13 -6.35 2.95 6.63
CA CYS A 13 -6.12 1.54 6.30
C CYS A 13 -7.08 1.06 5.19
N GLU A 14 -8.35 1.44 5.25
CA GLU A 14 -9.36 1.11 4.24
C GLU A 14 -8.95 1.60 2.85
N GLY A 15 -8.44 2.83 2.74
CA GLY A 15 -7.94 3.37 1.48
C GLY A 15 -6.76 2.59 0.90
N LEU A 16 -5.83 2.13 1.75
CA LEU A 16 -4.71 1.29 1.33
C LEU A 16 -5.20 -0.08 0.85
N PHE A 17 -6.02 -0.76 1.64
CA PHE A 17 -6.52 -2.10 1.30
C PHE A 17 -7.42 -2.07 0.06
N GLY A 18 -8.22 -1.02 -0.12
CA GLY A 18 -9.01 -0.83 -1.32
C GLY A 18 -8.14 -0.75 -2.58
N ARG A 19 -7.02 -0.01 -2.52
CA ARG A 19 -6.08 0.10 -3.64
C ARG A 19 -5.33 -1.20 -3.91
N LEU A 20 -4.81 -1.83 -2.86
CA LEU A 20 -4.13 -3.12 -2.96
C LEU A 20 -5.02 -4.16 -3.63
N LYS A 21 -6.29 -4.24 -3.21
CA LYS A 21 -7.24 -5.19 -3.81
C LYS A 21 -7.50 -4.87 -5.28
N ASN A 22 -7.77 -3.62 -5.62
CA ASN A 22 -8.09 -3.24 -7.01
C ASN A 22 -6.88 -3.33 -7.95
N GLU A 23 -5.68 -2.97 -7.49
CA GLU A 23 -4.50 -2.84 -8.35
C GLU A 23 -3.69 -4.15 -8.44
N MET A 24 -3.70 -4.97 -7.38
CA MET A 24 -2.87 -6.18 -7.32
C MET A 24 -3.69 -7.47 -7.26
N PHE A 25 -4.80 -7.49 -6.50
CA PHE A 25 -5.51 -8.73 -6.18
C PHE A 25 -6.61 -9.12 -7.17
N TYR A 26 -7.47 -8.16 -7.53
CA TYR A 26 -8.61 -8.38 -8.40
C TYR A 26 -8.19 -8.53 -9.86
N ASN A 27 -9.01 -9.24 -10.63
CA ASN A 27 -8.78 -9.54 -12.05
C ASN A 27 -7.49 -10.33 -12.33
N ARG A 28 -6.95 -11.04 -11.32
CA ARG A 28 -5.91 -12.05 -11.48
C ARG A 28 -6.46 -13.43 -11.15
N ASP A 29 -5.99 -14.42 -11.89
CA ASP A 29 -6.16 -15.81 -11.50
C ASP A 29 -5.06 -16.19 -10.50
N TRP A 30 -5.48 -16.79 -9.39
CA TRP A 30 -4.59 -17.26 -8.32
C TRP A 30 -4.51 -18.79 -8.29
N THR A 31 -5.14 -19.47 -9.26
CA THR A 31 -5.08 -20.92 -9.39
C THR A 31 -3.64 -21.37 -9.61
N GLY A 32 -3.16 -22.26 -8.74
CA GLY A 32 -1.78 -22.77 -8.80
C GLY A 32 -0.72 -21.87 -8.19
N VAL A 33 -1.08 -20.66 -7.72
CA VAL A 33 -0.16 -19.79 -6.98
C VAL A 33 -0.06 -20.27 -5.54
N SER A 34 1.16 -20.60 -5.11
CA SER A 34 1.42 -20.97 -3.71
C SER A 34 1.31 -19.76 -2.79
N ILE A 35 1.11 -20.01 -1.50
CA ILE A 35 1.10 -18.95 -0.49
C ILE A 35 2.44 -18.18 -0.47
N GLN A 36 3.56 -18.87 -0.69
CA GLN A 36 4.87 -18.22 -0.71
C GLN A 36 4.99 -17.24 -1.89
N GLU A 37 4.62 -17.66 -3.09
CA GLU A 37 4.61 -16.79 -4.28
C GLU A 37 3.65 -15.61 -4.10
N PHE A 38 2.49 -15.83 -3.49
CA PHE A 38 1.57 -14.75 -3.15
C PHE A 38 2.20 -13.72 -2.21
N ILE A 39 2.92 -14.17 -1.17
CA ILE A 39 3.62 -13.30 -0.22
C ILE A 39 4.70 -12.48 -0.93
N ASP A 40 5.44 -13.09 -1.85
CA ASP A 40 6.49 -12.39 -2.60
C ASP A 40 5.90 -11.30 -3.51
N ILE A 41 4.82 -11.62 -4.24
CA ILE A 41 4.07 -10.64 -5.05
C ILE A 41 3.53 -9.49 -4.19
N LEU A 42 3.00 -9.82 -3.01
CA LEU A 42 2.50 -8.83 -2.07
C LEU A 42 3.63 -7.92 -1.56
N ASN A 43 4.78 -8.48 -1.22
CA ASN A 43 5.95 -7.71 -0.79
C ASN A 43 6.43 -6.76 -1.88
N GLU A 44 6.52 -7.23 -3.12
CA GLU A 44 6.88 -6.39 -4.27
C GLU A 44 5.91 -5.22 -4.47
N TYR A 45 4.60 -5.48 -4.38
CA TYR A 45 3.59 -4.42 -4.47
C TYR A 45 3.75 -3.39 -3.36
N LEU A 46 4.00 -3.83 -2.11
CA LEU A 46 4.18 -2.92 -0.96
C LEU A 46 5.45 -2.09 -1.09
N SER A 47 6.57 -2.67 -1.52
CA SER A 47 7.81 -1.94 -1.80
C SER A 47 7.60 -0.91 -2.89
N TRP A 48 6.96 -1.28 -4.01
CA TRP A 48 6.61 -0.33 -5.06
C TRP A 48 5.70 0.79 -4.55
N TYR A 49 4.65 0.45 -3.79
CA TYR A 49 3.69 1.42 -3.27
C TYR A 49 4.36 2.47 -2.37
N ASN A 50 5.31 2.05 -1.53
CA ASN A 50 5.99 2.94 -0.61
C ASN A 50 7.11 3.76 -1.25
N GLU A 51 7.89 3.15 -2.13
CA GLU A 51 9.15 3.74 -2.60
C GLU A 51 9.04 4.41 -3.97
N LYS A 52 8.13 3.93 -4.83
CA LYS A 52 8.11 4.30 -6.25
C LYS A 52 6.79 4.92 -6.71
N ARG A 53 5.69 4.71 -5.99
CA ARG A 53 4.38 5.19 -6.41
C ARG A 53 4.29 6.72 -6.32
N ILE A 54 4.19 7.38 -7.46
CA ILE A 54 3.97 8.83 -7.54
C ILE A 54 2.56 9.17 -7.01
N LYS A 55 2.48 10.11 -6.06
CA LYS A 55 1.23 10.70 -5.61
C LYS A 55 1.23 12.21 -5.88
N ILE A 56 0.30 12.64 -6.73
CA ILE A 56 0.09 14.07 -7.05
C ILE A 56 -0.18 14.88 -5.78
N SER A 57 -0.97 14.33 -4.85
CA SER A 57 -1.26 14.96 -3.56
C SER A 57 -0.04 15.16 -2.65
N LEU A 58 1.07 14.45 -2.93
CA LEU A 58 2.34 14.56 -2.21
C LEU A 58 3.38 15.36 -3.00
N GLY A 59 2.96 16.19 -3.95
CA GLY A 59 3.88 16.95 -4.80
C GLY A 59 4.63 16.08 -5.80
N ASN A 60 3.98 15.04 -6.33
CA ASN A 60 4.55 14.04 -7.23
C ASN A 60 5.68 13.18 -6.62
N MET A 61 5.73 13.09 -5.29
CA MET A 61 6.67 12.23 -4.58
C MET A 61 6.07 10.86 -4.28
N SER A 62 6.94 9.87 -4.05
CA SER A 62 6.55 8.63 -3.40
C SER A 62 6.25 8.84 -1.91
N PRO A 63 5.49 7.95 -1.25
CA PRO A 63 5.27 8.04 0.19
C PRO A 63 6.56 8.13 1.00
N LEU A 64 7.60 7.37 0.63
CA LEU A 64 8.90 7.42 1.31
C LEU A 64 9.62 8.75 1.08
N GLU A 65 9.67 9.22 -0.17
CA GLU A 65 10.28 10.50 -0.53
C GLU A 65 9.60 11.67 0.20
N TYR A 66 8.28 11.66 0.27
CA TYR A 66 7.51 12.65 1.01
C TYR A 66 7.81 12.61 2.51
N ARG A 67 7.95 11.42 3.10
CA ARG A 67 8.35 11.31 4.51
C ARG A 67 9.76 11.82 4.76
N ARG A 68 10.69 11.56 3.82
CA ARG A 68 12.07 12.06 3.89
C ARG A 68 12.14 13.58 3.77
N SER A 69 11.35 14.19 2.88
CA SER A 69 11.31 15.66 2.74
C SER A 69 10.76 16.34 4.00
N LEU A 70 9.95 15.64 4.80
CA LEU A 70 9.47 16.08 6.11
C LEU A 70 10.42 15.74 7.28
N GLY A 71 11.53 15.03 7.05
CA GLY A 71 12.42 14.55 8.11
C GLY A 71 11.81 13.45 9.01
N LEU A 72 10.75 12.79 8.55
CA LEU A 72 10.00 11.75 9.29
C LEU A 72 10.44 10.31 8.95
N ALA A 73 11.44 10.16 8.08
CA ALA A 73 12.05 8.91 7.68
C ALA A 73 13.53 9.13 7.37
N ALA A 74 14.35 8.12 7.68
CA ALA A 74 15.79 8.11 7.40
C ALA A 74 16.10 7.84 5.91
#